data_AF-A0A1Z8NYL7-F1
#
_entry.id   AF-A0A1Z8NYL7-F1
#
_cell.length_a   1.000
_cell.length_b   1.000
_cell.length_c   1.000
_cell.angle_alpha   90.00
_cell.angle_beta   90.00
_cell.angle_gamma   90.00
#
_symmetry.space_group_name_H-M   'P 1'
#
loop_
_entity.id
_entity.type
_entity.pdbx_description
1 polymer ?
#
loop_
_entity_poly.entity_id
_entity_poly.type
_entity_poly.pdbx_seq_one_letter_code
_entity_poly.pdbx_strand_id
1 'polypeptide(L)' 'MDFNTFIFGGLAIISLGIFLFIGRFKAFKSQRERDDRIDWSKRQFSLWKIALYSLGVVLAVVLLTQMF' A
#
# COMPACT_ATOMS: atom_id res chain seq x y z
N MET A 1 -38.46 -25.34 -6.89
CA MET A 1 -37.01 -25.10 -6.89
C MET A 1 -36.45 -25.94 -8.01
N ASP A 2 -35.89 -25.27 -9.01
CA ASP A 2 -35.46 -25.95 -10.22
C ASP A 2 -34.08 -26.59 -10.01
N PHE A 3 -33.74 -27.57 -10.84
CA PHE A 3 -32.42 -28.22 -10.80
C PHE A 3 -31.28 -27.18 -10.88
N ASN A 4 -31.48 -26.13 -11.67
CA ASN A 4 -30.58 -24.99 -11.77
C ASN A 4 -30.36 -24.29 -10.42
N THR A 5 -31.41 -24.11 -9.62
CA THR A 5 -31.31 -23.46 -8.31
C THR A 5 -30.44 -24.27 -7.35
N PHE A 6 -30.52 -25.61 -7.40
CA PHE A 6 -29.65 -26.48 -6.60
C PHE A 6 -28.19 -26.44 -7.07
N ILE A 7 -27.96 -26.43 -8.38
CA ILE A 7 -26.60 -26.31 -8.95
C ILE A 7 -25.96 -24.98 -8.54
N PHE A 8 -26.64 -23.86 -8.78
CA PHE A 8 -26.08 -22.54 -8.47
C PHE A 8 -25.94 -22.30 -6.97
N GLY A 9 -26.89 -22.79 -6.16
CA GLY A 9 -26.78 -22.77 -4.70
C GLY A 9 -25.59 -23.58 -4.19
N GLY A 10 -25.37 -24.79 -4.74
CA GLY A 10 -24.21 -25.62 -4.41
C GLY A 10 -22.88 -24.96 -4.77
N LEU A 11 -22.79 -24.35 -5.96
CA LEU A 11 -21.61 -23.60 -6.38
C LEU A 11 -21.30 -22.42 -5.46
N ALA A 12 -22.33 -21.70 -4.99
CA ALA A 12 -22.15 -20.60 -4.04
C ALA A 12 -21.58 -21.08 -2.69
N ILE A 13 -22.08 -22.19 -2.16
CA ILE A 13 -21.59 -22.77 -0.89
C ILE A 13 -20.15 -23.25 -1.06
N ILE A 14 -19.82 -23.94 -2.16
CA ILE A 14 -18.47 -24.41 -2.45
C ILE A 14 -17.50 -23.23 -2.60
N SER A 15 -17.89 -22.19 -3.33
CA SER A 15 -17.10 -20.97 -3.51
C SER A 15 -16.82 -20.28 -2.17
N LEU A 16 -17.85 -20.15 -1.33
CA LEU A 16 -17.72 -19.56 0.00
C LEU A 16 -16.79 -20.41 0.90
N GLY A 17 -16.92 -21.73 0.86
CA GLY A 17 -16.02 -22.65 1.57
C GLY A 17 -14.57 -22.45 1.13
N ILE A 18 -14.30 -22.51 -0.17
CA ILE A 18 -12.97 -22.27 -0.73
C ILE A 18 -12.43 -20.91 -0.28
N PHE A 19 -13.21 -19.84 -0.39
CA PHE A 19 -12.78 -18.50 -0.01
C PHE A 19 -12.41 -18.40 1.48
N LEU A 20 -13.26 -18.94 2.37
CA LEU A 20 -13.06 -18.86 3.81
C LEU A 20 -11.90 -19.73 4.32
N PHE A 21 -11.63 -20.87 3.67
CA PHE A 21 -10.57 -21.79 4.07
C PHE A 21 -9.24 -21.51 3.35
N ILE A 22 -9.25 -21.15 2.06
CA ILE A 22 -8.03 -20.82 1.31
C ILE A 22 -7.50 -19.42 1.68
N GLY A 23 -8.36 -18.48 2.07
CA GLY A 23 -7.94 -17.16 2.57
C GLY A 23 -7.09 -17.22 3.85
N ARG A 24 -7.05 -18.37 4.54
CA ARG A 24 -6.17 -18.60 5.71
C ARG A 24 -4.73 -18.98 5.33
N PHE A 25 -4.46 -19.29 4.07
CA PHE A 25 -3.09 -19.50 3.61
C PHE A 25 -2.39 -18.14 3.59
N LYS A 26 -1.68 -17.87 4.68
CA LYS A 26 -0.79 -16.73 4.79
C LYS A 26 0.21 -16.79 3.63
N ALA A 27 0.52 -15.63 3.04
CA ALA A 27 1.60 -15.54 2.08
C ALA A 27 2.85 -16.23 2.63
N PHE A 28 3.58 -16.94 1.76
CA PHE A 28 4.72 -17.76 2.15
C PHE A 28 5.70 -16.97 3.02
N LYS A 29 6.39 -17.64 3.95
CA LYS A 29 7.27 -16.99 4.92
C LYS A 29 8.28 -16.05 4.24
N SER A 30 8.83 -16.44 3.09
CA SER A 30 9.75 -15.63 2.27
C SER A 30 9.14 -14.32 1.72
N GLN A 31 7.82 -14.27 1.51
CA GLN A 31 7.12 -13.06 1.06
C GLN A 31 6.79 -12.13 2.23
N ARG A 32 6.56 -12.70 3.42
CA ARG A 32 6.21 -11.96 4.63
C ARG A 32 7.42 -11.39 5.38
N GLU A 33 8.49 -12.16 5.45
CA GLU A 33 9.73 -11.84 6.18
C GLU A 33 10.82 -11.47 5.18
N ARG A 34 10.53 -10.43 4.38
CA ARG A 34 11.48 -9.84 3.45
C ARG A 34 12.48 -8.96 4.19
N ASP A 35 13.76 -9.14 3.92
CA ASP A 35 14.84 -8.35 4.54
C ASP A 35 14.81 -6.89 4.09
N ASP A 36 14.33 -6.62 2.87
CA ASP A 36 14.20 -5.28 2.29
C ASP A 36 12.87 -4.59 2.65
N ARG A 37 12.24 -4.98 3.76
CA ARG A 37 10.96 -4.39 4.20
C ARG A 37 11.13 -2.92 4.54
N ILE A 38 10.26 -2.08 3.98
CA ILE A 38 10.15 -0.67 4.38
C ILE A 38 9.82 -0.59 5.87
N ASP A 39 10.73 0.00 6.64
CA ASP A 39 10.55 0.27 8.06
C ASP A 39 9.73 1.55 8.25
N TRP A 40 8.42 1.38 8.39
CA TRP A 40 7.47 2.46 8.65
C TRP A 40 7.59 3.06 10.06
N SER A 41 8.33 2.42 10.97
CA SER A 41 8.59 2.97 12.32
C SER A 41 9.65 4.07 12.29
N LYS A 42 10.48 4.10 11.24
CA LYS A 42 11.55 5.09 11.08
C LYS A 42 11.17 6.12 10.03
N ARG A 43 11.20 7.39 10.43
CA ARG A 43 11.05 8.50 9.49
C ARG A 43 12.27 8.58 8.58
N GLN A 44 12.08 8.24 7.31
CA GLN A 44 13.13 8.26 6.28
C GLN A 44 13.54 9.69 5.84
N PHE A 45 12.80 10.71 6.27
CA PHE A 45 13.03 12.11 5.89
C PHE A 45 13.29 13.02 7.10
N SER A 46 14.13 14.04 6.88
CA SER A 46 14.40 15.07 7.88
C SER A 46 13.57 16.31 7.58
N LEU A 47 12.66 16.67 8.48
CA LEU A 47 11.87 17.90 8.39
C LEU A 47 12.77 19.15 8.31
N TRP A 48 13.90 19.14 9.00
CA TRP A 48 14.88 20.24 8.93
C TRP A 48 15.51 20.39 7.55
N LYS A 49 15.85 19.27 6.89
CA LYS A 49 16.37 19.32 5.51
C LYS A 49 15.31 19.85 4.56
N ILE A 50 14.06 19.39 4.70
CA ILE A 50 12.93 19.88 3.90
C ILE A 50 12.74 21.39 4.09
N ALA A 51 12.74 21.87 5.34
CA ALA A 51 12.60 23.29 5.65
C ALA A 51 13.75 24.13 5.07
N LEU A 52 14.98 23.62 5.14
CA LEU A 52 16.15 24.30 4.56
C LEU A 52 16.04 24.39 3.04
N TYR A 53 15.66 23.31 2.36
CA TYR A 53 15.48 23.32 0.91
C TYR A 53 14.32 24.21 0.48
N SER A 54 13.19 24.20 1.20
CA SER A 54 12.07 25.09 0.90
C SER A 54 12.44 26.56 1.07
N LEU A 55 13.20 26.89 2.12
CA LEU A 55 13.71 28.25 2.33
C LEU A 55 14.63 28.70 1.19
N GLY A 56 15.56 27.83 0.76
CA GLY A 56 16.46 28.12 -0.36
C GLY A 56 15.72 28.35 -1.68
N VAL A 57 14.68 27.55 -1.95
CA VAL A 57 13.83 27.73 -3.13
C VAL A 57 13.09 29.08 -3.10
N VAL A 58 12.50 29.45 -1.97
CA VAL A 58 11.81 30.74 -1.83
C VAL A 58 12.79 31.90 -2.03
N LEU A 59 13.98 31.84 -1.43
CA LEU A 59 15.03 32.84 -1.63
C LEU A 59 15.43 32.97 -3.10
N ALA A 60 15.63 31.85 -3.81
CA ALA A 60 15.97 31.86 -5.22
C ALA A 60 14.88 32.54 -6.07
N VAL A 61 13.60 32.24 -5.79
CA VAL A 61 12.47 32.90 -6.46
C VAL A 61 12.47 34.41 -6.21
N VAL A 62 12.64 34.83 -4.97
CA VAL A 62 12.68 36.27 -4.62
C VAL A 62 13.82 36.99 -5.33
N LEU A 63 15.02 36.41 -5.36
CA LEU A 63 16.17 36.99 -6.06
C LEU A 63 15.91 37.13 -7.56
N LEU A 64 15.34 36.09 -8.20
CA LEU A 64 14.96 36.17 -9.61
C LEU A 64 13.95 37.29 -9.87
N THR A 65 12.94 37.45 -9.01
CA THR A 65 11.95 38.54 -9.16
C THR A 65 12.51 39.94 -8.92
N GLN A 66 13.67 40.08 -8.29
CA GLN A 66 14.33 41.39 -8.14
C GLN A 66 15.33 41.69 -9.26
N MET A 67 15.78 40.68 -10.00
CA MET A 67 16.71 40.83 -11.12
C MET A 67 16.04 41.07 -12.47
N PHE A 68 14.77 40.67 -12.62
CA PHE A 68 13.93 40.84 -13.82
C PHE A 68 12.75 41.76 -13.53
#